data_AF-A0ABD4EMB3-F1
#
_entry.id   AF-A0ABD4EMB3-F1
#
_cell.length_a   1.000
_cell.length_b   1.000
_cell.length_c   1.000
_cell.angle_alpha   90.00
_cell.angle_beta   90.00
_cell.angle_gamma   90.00
#
_symmetry.space_group_name_H-M   'P 1'
#
loop_
_entity.id
_entity.type
_entity.pdbx_description
1 polymer ?
#
loop_
_entity_poly.entity_id
_entity_poly.type
_entity_poly.pdbx_seq_one_letter_code
_entity_poly.pdbx_strand_id
1 'polypeptide(L)'
;MNSGRFIVTQFIRDVKSVIKDVNVELLDVTAYIQKSLSKLVYSMIDKYEFQPLQITNSDFEYFASYFDIILYFYSLDRRTSTSFSFCQLIITLHDFSSRKSLIYSHYFRDKLSHYLQLKILQMDREYQEGMKIEVYNLALTLEYIAENIQERLPDNSFRRLIGLKDYNYFDFICLMHIAGKNKSLSHYIPSMTIQAEDYMTKIMQDLGFKSAELIHMLLDYLSCPFITCERKVIYLKSVICNSELKDKLSRVKVKLPKEIVSLEKELKIIIDYSTSRYWFSNWDKVDIWNLLMKKQLNPTY
;
A
#
# COMPACT_ATOMS: atom_id res chain seq x y z
N MET A 1 -29.58 -12.85 10.60
CA MET A 1 -28.26 -13.47 10.29
C MET A 1 -28.27 -14.57 9.21
N ASN A 2 -29.26 -15.47 9.09
CA ASN A 2 -29.27 -16.50 8.00
C ASN A 2 -29.77 -16.01 6.64
N SER A 3 -30.54 -14.92 6.57
CA SER A 3 -31.11 -14.36 5.35
C SER A 3 -30.06 -13.74 4.41
N GLY A 4 -29.10 -12.98 4.95
CA GLY A 4 -28.07 -12.30 4.15
C GLY A 4 -27.16 -13.26 3.38
N ARG A 5 -26.68 -14.34 4.02
CA ARG A 5 -25.86 -15.37 3.34
C ARG A 5 -26.61 -16.07 2.22
N PHE A 6 -27.91 -16.32 2.41
CA PHE A 6 -28.76 -16.89 1.38
C PHE A 6 -28.87 -15.95 0.17
N ILE A 7 -29.09 -14.65 0.39
CA ILE A 7 -29.17 -13.63 -0.67
C ILE A 7 -27.86 -13.54 -1.46
N VAL A 8 -26.70 -13.46 -0.77
CA VAL A 8 -25.39 -13.41 -1.42
C VAL A 8 -25.16 -14.63 -2.31
N THR A 9 -25.41 -15.83 -1.77
CA THR A 9 -25.21 -17.08 -2.51
C THR A 9 -26.15 -17.19 -3.70
N GLN A 10 -27.41 -16.78 -3.52
CA GLN A 10 -28.42 -16.77 -4.55
C GLN A 10 -28.05 -15.82 -5.69
N PHE A 11 -27.67 -14.58 -5.37
CA PHE A 11 -27.23 -13.59 -6.37
C PHE A 11 -26.03 -14.10 -7.18
N ILE A 12 -25.02 -14.66 -6.52
CA ILE A 12 -23.84 -15.24 -7.20
C ILE A 12 -24.27 -16.37 -8.14
N ARG A 13 -25.19 -17.25 -7.70
CA ARG A 13 -25.70 -18.35 -8.52
C ARG A 13 -26.44 -17.84 -9.75
N ASP A 14 -27.29 -16.83 -9.58
CA ASP A 14 -28.10 -16.28 -10.65
C ASP A 14 -27.21 -15.58 -11.70
N VAL A 15 -26.21 -14.81 -11.25
CA VAL A 15 -25.22 -14.22 -12.15
C VAL A 15 -24.45 -15.29 -12.93
N LYS A 16 -24.02 -16.37 -12.26
CA LYS A 16 -23.35 -17.50 -12.94
C LYS A 16 -24.24 -18.19 -13.96
N SER A 17 -25.55 -18.32 -13.68
CA SER A 17 -26.51 -18.88 -14.63
C SER A 17 -26.60 -18.01 -15.88
N VAL A 18 -26.79 -16.70 -15.72
CA VAL A 18 -26.87 -15.76 -16.85
C VAL A 18 -25.58 -15.78 -17.69
N ILE A 19 -24.41 -15.79 -17.05
CA ILE A 19 -23.11 -15.86 -17.74
C ILE A 19 -23.02 -17.14 -18.58
N LYS A 20 -23.46 -18.27 -18.03
CA LYS A 20 -23.50 -19.55 -18.73
C LYS A 20 -24.47 -19.52 -19.92
N ASP A 21 -25.65 -18.92 -19.74
CA ASP A 21 -26.67 -18.82 -20.78
C ASP A 21 -26.23 -17.92 -21.95
N VAL A 22 -25.46 -16.87 -21.66
CA VAL A 22 -24.91 -15.93 -22.66
C VAL A 22 -23.58 -16.41 -23.26
N ASN A 23 -22.99 -17.48 -22.71
CA ASN A 23 -21.73 -18.09 -23.16
C ASN A 23 -20.54 -17.11 -23.17
N VAL A 24 -20.36 -16.38 -22.07
CA VAL A 24 -19.19 -15.50 -21.85
C VAL A 24 -18.36 -16.01 -20.68
N GLU A 25 -17.07 -15.71 -20.65
CA GLU A 25 -16.23 -16.10 -19.52
C GLU A 25 -16.51 -15.25 -18.29
N LEU A 26 -16.51 -15.87 -17.12
CA LEU A 26 -16.75 -15.18 -15.84
C LEU A 26 -15.76 -14.04 -15.60
N LEU A 27 -14.51 -14.19 -16.04
CA LEU A 27 -13.44 -13.20 -15.87
C LEU A 27 -13.65 -11.93 -16.73
N ASP A 28 -14.37 -12.04 -17.84
CA ASP A 28 -14.64 -10.91 -18.73
C ASP A 28 -15.61 -9.92 -18.10
N VAL A 29 -16.50 -10.41 -17.23
CA VAL A 29 -17.57 -9.61 -16.63
C VAL A 29 -17.32 -9.20 -15.18
N THR A 30 -16.32 -9.77 -14.49
CA THR A 30 -16.05 -9.50 -13.06
C THR A 30 -15.79 -8.01 -12.78
N ALA A 31 -14.95 -7.34 -13.56
CA ALA A 31 -14.70 -5.91 -13.38
C ALA A 31 -15.94 -5.05 -13.61
N TYR A 32 -16.79 -5.42 -14.58
CA TYR A 32 -18.05 -4.71 -14.82
C TYR A 32 -19.02 -4.87 -13.63
N ILE A 33 -19.14 -6.10 -13.11
CA ILE A 33 -19.98 -6.40 -11.95
C ILE A 33 -19.49 -5.62 -10.74
N GLN A 34 -18.19 -5.69 -10.41
CA GLN A 34 -17.58 -4.94 -9.31
C GLN A 34 -17.88 -3.44 -9.44
N LYS A 35 -17.61 -2.85 -10.61
CA LYS A 35 -17.85 -1.41 -10.84
C LYS A 35 -19.32 -1.03 -10.68
N SER A 36 -20.23 -1.88 -11.17
CA SER A 36 -21.68 -1.62 -11.10
C SER A 36 -22.18 -1.71 -9.66
N LEU A 37 -21.75 -2.72 -8.91
CA LEU A 37 -22.11 -2.87 -7.50
C LEU A 37 -21.48 -1.77 -6.63
N SER A 38 -20.22 -1.39 -6.87
CA SER A 38 -19.59 -0.26 -6.17
C SER A 38 -20.34 1.05 -6.40
N LYS A 39 -20.81 1.32 -7.63
CA LYS A 39 -21.66 2.50 -7.91
C LYS A 39 -22.95 2.52 -7.11
N LEU A 40 -23.58 1.35 -6.91
CA LEU A 40 -24.78 1.24 -6.07
C LEU A 40 -24.45 1.57 -4.61
N VAL A 41 -23.35 1.02 -4.10
CA VAL A 41 -22.86 1.32 -2.73
C VAL A 41 -22.59 2.82 -2.57
N TYR A 42 -21.86 3.45 -3.49
CA TYR A 42 -21.58 4.89 -3.43
C TYR A 42 -22.86 5.72 -3.48
N SER A 43 -23.79 5.41 -4.39
CA SER A 43 -25.08 6.11 -4.46
C SER A 43 -25.91 5.98 -3.19
N MET A 44 -25.82 4.85 -2.48
CA MET A 44 -26.46 4.70 -1.17
C MET A 44 -25.78 5.57 -0.14
N ILE A 45 -24.44 5.52 -0.04
CA ILE A 45 -23.67 6.35 0.89
C ILE A 45 -23.99 7.83 0.72
N ASP A 46 -24.00 8.33 -0.53
CA ASP A 46 -24.35 9.73 -0.84
C ASP A 46 -25.73 10.09 -0.25
N LYS A 47 -26.74 9.24 -0.44
CA LYS A 47 -28.09 9.49 0.11
C LYS A 47 -28.10 9.60 1.64
N TYR A 48 -27.27 8.84 2.34
CA TYR A 48 -27.13 8.91 3.80
C TYR A 48 -26.27 10.08 4.29
N GLU A 49 -25.38 10.64 3.46
CA GLU A 49 -24.63 11.84 3.82
C GLU A 49 -25.51 13.10 3.70
N PHE A 50 -26.41 13.15 2.72
CA PHE A 50 -27.30 14.30 2.51
C PHE A 50 -28.62 14.24 3.30
N GLN A 51 -28.93 13.12 3.96
CA GLN A 51 -30.15 12.96 4.77
C GLN A 51 -29.79 12.53 6.20
N PRO A 52 -30.45 13.07 7.25
CA PRO A 52 -30.19 12.72 8.65
C PRO A 52 -30.71 11.32 9.04
N LEU A 53 -30.71 10.37 8.11
CA LEU A 53 -31.10 8.99 8.36
C LEU A 53 -30.06 8.34 9.29
N GLN A 54 -30.53 7.75 10.38
CA GLN A 54 -29.72 6.84 11.18
C GLN A 54 -29.58 5.53 10.42
N ILE A 55 -28.35 4.98 10.39
CA ILE A 55 -28.11 3.66 9.79
C ILE A 55 -28.75 2.62 10.71
N THR A 56 -29.69 1.87 10.16
CA THR A 56 -30.32 0.75 10.85
C THR A 56 -29.50 -0.53 10.66
N ASN A 57 -29.75 -1.55 11.49
CA ASN A 57 -29.12 -2.87 11.30
C ASN A 57 -29.44 -3.48 9.92
N SER A 58 -30.64 -3.25 9.38
CA SER A 58 -31.00 -3.69 8.02
C SER A 58 -30.14 -3.03 6.96
N ASP A 59 -29.85 -1.74 7.09
CA ASP A 59 -29.01 -1.00 6.13
C ASP A 59 -27.60 -1.57 6.11
N PHE A 60 -27.07 -1.91 7.28
CA PHE A 60 -25.79 -2.60 7.37
C PHE A 60 -25.81 -3.98 6.73
N GLU A 61 -26.85 -4.80 6.97
CA GLU A 61 -26.98 -6.11 6.33
C GLU A 61 -26.96 -5.99 4.79
N TYR A 62 -27.53 -4.89 4.23
CA TYR A 62 -27.40 -4.58 2.81
C TYR A 62 -25.97 -4.27 2.39
N PHE A 63 -25.28 -3.32 3.05
CA PHE A 63 -23.89 -2.99 2.73
C PHE A 63 -22.96 -4.20 2.85
N ALA A 64 -23.12 -5.01 3.89
CA ALA A 64 -22.38 -6.24 4.10
C ALA A 64 -22.62 -7.26 2.97
N SER A 65 -23.88 -7.41 2.53
CA SER A 65 -24.23 -8.31 1.43
C SER A 65 -23.61 -7.86 0.09
N TYR A 66 -23.70 -6.56 -0.24
CA TYR A 66 -23.04 -6.01 -1.43
C TYR A 66 -21.54 -6.18 -1.37
N PHE A 67 -20.93 -5.91 -0.21
CA PHE A 67 -19.50 -6.10 -0.01
C PHE A 67 -19.08 -7.56 -0.19
N ASP A 68 -19.80 -8.52 0.38
CA ASP A 68 -19.52 -9.95 0.21
C ASP A 68 -19.61 -10.39 -1.26
N ILE A 69 -20.58 -9.86 -2.02
CA ILE A 69 -20.71 -10.12 -3.46
C ILE A 69 -19.53 -9.50 -4.22
N ILE A 70 -19.16 -8.24 -3.93
CA ILE A 70 -18.05 -7.55 -4.58
C ILE A 70 -16.73 -8.27 -4.28
N LEU A 71 -16.49 -8.62 -3.01
CA LEU A 71 -15.32 -9.39 -2.58
C LEU A 71 -15.26 -10.75 -3.28
N TYR A 72 -16.38 -11.43 -3.47
CA TYR A 72 -16.43 -12.66 -4.25
C TYR A 72 -15.94 -12.45 -5.69
N PHE A 73 -16.52 -11.50 -6.43
CA PHE A 73 -16.09 -11.24 -7.81
C PHE A 73 -14.68 -10.67 -7.89
N TYR A 74 -14.23 -9.94 -6.88
CA TYR A 74 -12.85 -9.48 -6.74
C TYR A 74 -11.89 -10.64 -6.51
N SER A 75 -12.23 -11.63 -5.69
CA SER A 75 -11.41 -12.81 -5.45
C SER A 75 -11.16 -13.66 -6.71
N LEU A 76 -12.04 -13.56 -7.71
CA LEU A 76 -11.90 -14.21 -9.00
C LEU A 76 -11.03 -13.41 -9.98
N ASP A 77 -10.97 -12.09 -9.79
CA ASP A 77 -10.24 -11.19 -10.67
C ASP A 77 -8.78 -11.06 -10.23
N ARG A 78 -7.85 -11.15 -11.18
CA ARG A 78 -6.40 -11.09 -10.93
C ARG A 78 -5.78 -9.76 -11.36
N ARG A 79 -6.58 -8.80 -11.82
CA ARG A 79 -6.09 -7.52 -12.36
C ARG A 79 -5.68 -6.55 -11.25
N THR A 80 -4.58 -5.83 -11.45
CA THR A 80 -4.13 -4.79 -10.51
C THR A 80 -5.07 -3.58 -10.46
N SER A 81 -5.69 -3.22 -11.58
CA SER A 81 -6.63 -2.09 -11.66
C SER A 81 -7.89 -2.31 -10.83
N THR A 82 -8.37 -3.55 -10.68
CA THR A 82 -9.53 -3.86 -9.84
C THR A 82 -9.19 -3.81 -8.36
N SER A 83 -7.94 -4.13 -7.97
CA SER A 83 -7.47 -3.97 -6.59
C SER A 83 -7.57 -2.53 -6.10
N PHE A 84 -7.25 -1.57 -6.98
CA PHE A 84 -7.38 -0.15 -6.68
C PHE A 84 -8.84 0.20 -6.37
N SER A 85 -9.76 -0.07 -7.31
CA SER A 85 -11.20 0.20 -7.16
C SER A 85 -11.79 -0.48 -5.91
N PHE A 86 -11.35 -1.69 -5.60
CA PHE A 86 -11.77 -2.41 -4.41
C PHE A 86 -11.26 -1.77 -3.11
N CYS A 87 -9.99 -1.36 -3.06
CA CYS A 87 -9.44 -0.59 -1.95
C CYS A 87 -10.19 0.73 -1.76
N GLN A 88 -10.54 1.43 -2.84
CA GLN A 88 -11.32 2.68 -2.74
C GLN A 88 -12.66 2.44 -2.04
N LEU A 89 -13.38 1.40 -2.47
CA LEU A 89 -14.67 1.02 -1.91
C LEU A 89 -14.55 0.72 -0.40
N ILE A 90 -13.53 -0.01 0.02
CA ILE A 90 -13.31 -0.34 1.44
C ILE A 90 -13.08 0.92 2.26
N ILE A 91 -12.21 1.82 1.79
CA ILE A 91 -11.94 3.09 2.47
C ILE A 91 -13.24 3.89 2.62
N THR A 92 -14.03 4.03 1.56
CA THR A 92 -15.31 4.75 1.62
C THR A 92 -16.30 4.09 2.58
N LEU A 93 -16.43 2.75 2.55
CA LEU A 93 -17.29 2.01 3.47
C LEU A 93 -16.82 2.16 4.94
N HIS A 94 -15.52 2.13 5.19
CA HIS A 94 -14.94 2.34 6.51
C HIS A 94 -15.20 3.77 7.01
N ASP A 95 -14.91 4.79 6.21
CA ASP A 95 -15.12 6.20 6.58
C ASP A 95 -16.60 6.50 6.82
N PHE A 96 -17.49 5.91 6.03
CA PHE A 96 -18.93 6.02 6.21
C PHE A 96 -19.43 5.30 7.47
N SER A 97 -19.01 4.04 7.68
CA SER A 97 -19.49 3.19 8.76
C SER A 97 -18.91 3.59 10.13
N SER A 98 -17.65 4.01 10.19
CA SER A 98 -16.98 4.44 11.44
C SER A 98 -17.67 5.64 12.09
N ARG A 99 -18.28 6.53 11.31
CA ARG A 99 -19.07 7.67 11.80
C ARG A 99 -20.42 7.29 12.42
N LYS A 100 -20.88 6.04 12.22
CA LYS A 100 -22.26 5.62 12.51
C LYS A 100 -22.32 4.42 13.45
N SER A 101 -21.44 3.42 13.30
CA SER A 101 -21.35 2.26 14.18
C SER A 101 -19.99 1.54 14.05
N LEU A 102 -19.33 1.34 15.19
CA LEU A 102 -18.04 0.64 15.30
C LEU A 102 -18.11 -0.83 14.81
N ILE A 103 -19.24 -1.51 15.08
CA ILE A 103 -19.44 -2.93 14.72
C ILE A 103 -19.40 -3.11 13.19
N TYR A 104 -19.93 -2.15 12.45
CA TYR A 104 -20.01 -2.21 11.00
C TYR A 104 -18.63 -2.04 10.36
N SER A 105 -17.85 -1.11 10.91
CA SER A 105 -16.48 -0.88 10.48
C SER A 105 -15.62 -2.13 10.66
N HIS A 106 -15.73 -2.81 11.81
CA HIS A 106 -15.00 -4.04 12.11
C HIS A 106 -15.26 -5.17 11.08
N TYR A 107 -16.49 -5.31 10.59
CA TYR A 107 -16.83 -6.37 9.63
C TYR A 107 -16.03 -6.28 8.31
N PHE A 108 -15.94 -5.08 7.72
CA PHE A 108 -15.20 -4.88 6.47
C PHE A 108 -13.69 -5.11 6.67
N ARG A 109 -13.16 -4.70 7.83
CA ARG A 109 -11.76 -4.90 8.22
C ARG A 109 -11.40 -6.37 8.36
N ASP A 110 -12.20 -7.12 9.10
CA ASP A 110 -11.96 -8.54 9.34
C ASP A 110 -11.95 -9.33 8.03
N LYS A 111 -12.90 -9.03 7.14
CA LYS A 111 -12.94 -9.63 5.80
C LYS A 111 -11.73 -9.28 4.94
N LEU A 112 -11.30 -8.01 4.95
CA LEU A 112 -10.09 -7.59 4.23
C LEU A 112 -8.85 -8.29 4.78
N SER A 113 -8.69 -8.31 6.11
CA SER A 113 -7.55 -8.95 6.78
C SER A 113 -7.48 -10.44 6.43
N HIS A 114 -8.60 -11.15 6.55
CA HIS A 114 -8.68 -12.56 6.18
C HIS A 114 -8.31 -12.80 4.71
N TYR A 115 -8.89 -12.00 3.79
CA TYR A 115 -8.60 -12.12 2.37
C TYR A 115 -7.12 -11.81 2.04
N LEU A 116 -6.56 -10.76 2.63
CA LEU A 116 -5.16 -10.39 2.46
C LEU A 116 -4.22 -11.51 2.91
N GLN A 117 -4.48 -12.12 4.07
CA GLN A 117 -3.69 -13.25 4.56
C GLN A 117 -3.74 -14.43 3.59
N LEU A 118 -4.91 -14.77 3.04
CA LEU A 118 -5.05 -15.80 2.01
C LEU A 118 -4.28 -15.45 0.74
N LYS A 119 -4.31 -14.18 0.30
CA LYS A 119 -3.57 -13.73 -0.89
C LYS A 119 -2.06 -13.80 -0.70
N ILE A 120 -1.55 -13.41 0.46
CA ILE A 120 -0.13 -13.55 0.79
C ILE A 120 0.28 -15.02 0.78
N LEU A 121 -0.55 -15.91 1.32
CA LEU A 121 -0.31 -17.37 1.28
C LEU A 121 -0.30 -17.93 -0.16
N GLN A 122 -1.13 -17.39 -1.05
CA GLN A 122 -1.17 -17.79 -2.45
C GLN A 122 0.06 -17.30 -3.23
N MET A 123 0.51 -16.07 -2.98
CA MET A 123 1.70 -15.51 -3.62
C MET A 123 2.96 -16.36 -3.40
N ASP A 124 3.12 -16.98 -2.22
CA ASP A 124 4.24 -17.88 -1.93
C ASP A 124 4.24 -19.14 -2.82
N ARG A 125 3.08 -19.53 -3.36
CA ARG A 125 2.92 -20.74 -4.19
C ARG A 125 2.94 -20.43 -5.68
N GLU A 126 2.26 -19.35 -6.08
CA GLU A 126 2.00 -19.01 -7.48
C GLU A 126 2.21 -17.52 -7.71
N TYR A 127 3.47 -17.06 -7.64
CA TYR A 127 3.78 -15.66 -7.90
C TYR A 127 3.47 -15.29 -9.36
N GLN A 128 2.56 -14.32 -9.53
CA GLN A 128 2.24 -13.73 -10.82
C GLN A 128 2.55 -12.24 -10.83
N GLU A 129 2.95 -11.73 -11.99
CA GLU A 129 3.15 -10.31 -12.21
C GLU A 129 1.86 -9.54 -11.89
N GLY A 130 1.98 -8.49 -11.06
CA GLY A 130 0.84 -7.72 -10.56
C GLY A 130 0.28 -8.17 -9.21
N MET A 131 0.47 -9.42 -8.76
CA MET A 131 0.01 -9.85 -7.43
C MET A 131 0.65 -9.07 -6.29
N LYS A 132 1.96 -8.77 -6.42
CA LYS A 132 2.69 -7.94 -5.45
C LYS A 132 2.05 -6.57 -5.28
N ILE A 133 1.60 -5.98 -6.38
CA ILE A 133 0.91 -4.69 -6.39
C ILE A 133 -0.45 -4.80 -5.69
N GLU A 134 -1.24 -5.80 -6.07
CA GLU A 134 -2.53 -6.10 -5.44
C GLU A 134 -2.39 -6.18 -3.92
N VAL A 135 -1.42 -6.99 -3.46
CA VAL A 135 -1.21 -7.23 -2.04
C VAL A 135 -0.73 -5.99 -1.28
N TYR A 136 0.11 -5.14 -1.87
CA TYR A 136 0.45 -3.87 -1.24
C TYR A 136 -0.74 -2.91 -1.14
N ASN A 137 -1.58 -2.85 -2.17
CA ASN A 137 -2.79 -2.01 -2.12
C ASN A 137 -3.70 -2.44 -0.97
N LEU A 138 -3.92 -3.74 -0.83
CA LEU A 138 -4.72 -4.33 0.26
C LEU A 138 -4.07 -4.12 1.63
N ALA A 139 -2.75 -4.32 1.75
CA ALA A 139 -2.03 -4.15 3.01
C ALA A 139 -2.02 -2.69 3.49
N LEU A 140 -1.74 -1.74 2.60
CA LEU A 140 -1.84 -0.31 2.92
C LEU A 140 -3.26 0.08 3.32
N THR A 141 -4.26 -0.44 2.62
CA THR A 141 -5.69 -0.20 2.94
C THR A 141 -6.02 -0.74 4.33
N LEU A 142 -5.54 -1.95 4.67
CA LEU A 142 -5.76 -2.53 5.99
C LEU A 142 -5.12 -1.69 7.09
N GLU A 143 -3.87 -1.25 6.91
CA GLU A 143 -3.16 -0.44 7.92
C GLU A 143 -3.81 0.92 8.18
N TYR A 144 -4.57 1.45 7.21
CA TYR A 144 -5.34 2.69 7.33
C TYR A 144 -6.60 2.52 8.15
N ILE A 145 -7.41 1.51 7.79
CA ILE A 145 -8.71 1.30 8.39
C ILE A 145 -8.60 0.64 9.78
N ALA A 146 -7.48 -0.04 10.07
CA ALA A 146 -7.25 -0.73 11.33
C ALA A 146 -7.12 0.26 12.51
N GLU A 147 -7.98 0.07 13.51
CA GLU A 147 -8.01 0.89 14.73
C GLU A 147 -7.12 0.27 15.82
N ASN A 148 -7.05 -1.06 15.87
CA ASN A 148 -6.33 -1.81 16.91
C ASN A 148 -5.25 -2.72 16.32
N ILE A 149 -4.28 -3.13 17.16
CA ILE A 149 -3.13 -3.96 16.75
C ILE A 149 -3.59 -5.32 16.20
N GLN A 150 -4.66 -5.91 16.74
CA GLN A 150 -5.18 -7.21 16.32
C GLN A 150 -5.80 -7.18 14.92
N GLU A 151 -6.20 -6.00 14.45
CA GLU A 151 -6.82 -5.81 13.13
C GLU A 151 -5.77 -5.53 12.03
N ARG A 152 -4.53 -5.22 12.42
CA ARG A 152 -3.43 -4.92 11.50
C ARG A 152 -2.83 -6.17 10.90
N LEU A 153 -1.93 -6.00 9.94
CA LEU A 153 -1.26 -7.11 9.29
C LEU A 153 -0.45 -7.94 10.32
N PRO A 154 -0.68 -9.26 10.42
CA PRO A 154 0.07 -10.10 11.34
C PRO A 154 1.56 -10.25 10.95
N ASP A 155 2.42 -10.46 11.95
CA ASP A 155 3.87 -10.62 11.80
C ASP A 155 4.26 -11.66 10.73
N ASN A 156 3.63 -12.84 10.78
CA ASN A 156 3.92 -13.93 9.84
C ASN A 156 3.61 -13.57 8.38
N SER A 157 2.64 -12.69 8.16
CA SER A 157 2.19 -12.24 6.84
C SER A 157 3.12 -11.15 6.35
N PHE A 158 3.48 -10.20 7.22
CA PHE A 158 4.46 -9.17 6.91
C PHE A 158 5.84 -9.73 6.59
N ARG A 159 6.31 -10.73 7.34
CA ARG A 159 7.58 -11.42 7.06
C ARG A 159 7.62 -12.02 5.65
N ARG A 160 6.51 -12.57 5.17
CA ARG A 160 6.40 -13.09 3.79
C ARG A 160 6.47 -11.96 2.77
N LEU A 161 5.82 -10.82 3.04
CA LEU A 161 5.89 -9.63 2.18
C LEU A 161 7.31 -9.10 2.01
N ILE A 162 8.09 -9.05 3.09
CA ILE A 162 9.49 -8.63 3.04
C ILE A 162 10.34 -9.60 2.21
N GLY A 163 10.01 -10.89 2.25
CA GLY A 163 10.71 -11.95 1.53
C GLY A 163 10.39 -12.05 0.04
N LEU A 164 9.54 -11.17 -0.50
CA LEU A 164 9.22 -11.17 -1.93
C LEU A 164 10.45 -10.78 -2.77
N LYS A 165 10.61 -11.45 -3.92
CA LYS A 165 11.67 -11.16 -4.88
C LYS A 165 11.49 -9.79 -5.56
N ASP A 166 12.53 -9.36 -6.25
CA ASP A 166 12.55 -8.15 -7.09
C ASP A 166 12.21 -6.88 -6.29
N TYR A 167 13.02 -6.63 -5.26
CA TYR A 167 12.93 -5.44 -4.43
C TYR A 167 13.13 -4.17 -5.27
N ASN A 168 12.29 -3.16 -5.06
CA ASN A 168 12.34 -1.88 -5.76
C ASN A 168 11.92 -0.71 -4.85
N TYR A 169 11.99 0.51 -5.37
CA TYR A 169 11.57 1.73 -4.65
C TYR A 169 10.15 1.65 -4.08
N PHE A 170 9.20 1.05 -4.80
CA PHE A 170 7.83 0.93 -4.31
C PHE A 170 7.74 0.01 -3.08
N ASP A 171 8.52 -1.07 -3.06
CA ASP A 171 8.60 -1.97 -1.91
C ASP A 171 9.15 -1.27 -0.68
N PHE A 172 10.19 -0.45 -0.87
CA PHE A 172 10.73 0.40 0.19
C PHE A 172 9.64 1.29 0.80
N ILE A 173 8.91 2.05 -0.03
CA ILE A 173 7.87 2.95 0.46
C ILE A 173 6.78 2.18 1.20
N CYS A 174 6.24 1.10 0.60
CA CYS A 174 5.14 0.38 1.20
C CYS A 174 5.51 -0.35 2.48
N LEU A 175 6.60 -1.12 2.46
CA LEU A 175 7.02 -1.87 3.62
C LEU A 175 7.39 -0.93 4.77
N MET A 176 8.14 0.14 4.51
CA MET A 176 8.51 1.11 5.55
C MET A 176 7.29 1.81 6.13
N HIS A 177 6.29 2.10 5.29
CA HIS A 177 5.04 2.70 5.76
C HIS A 177 4.28 1.75 6.69
N ILE A 178 4.11 0.49 6.28
CA ILE A 178 3.42 -0.54 7.06
C ILE A 178 4.15 -0.76 8.40
N ALA A 179 5.45 -1.02 8.38
CA ALA A 179 6.24 -1.26 9.60
C ALA A 179 6.38 -0.02 10.50
N GLY A 180 6.47 1.16 9.90
CA GLY A 180 6.63 2.43 10.60
C GLY A 180 5.39 2.87 11.37
N LYS A 181 4.19 2.61 10.82
CA LYS A 181 2.92 2.91 11.50
C LYS A 181 2.48 1.78 12.42
N ASN A 182 2.84 0.53 12.12
CA ASN A 182 2.51 -0.61 12.95
C ASN A 182 3.62 -0.94 13.95
N LYS A 183 3.45 -0.52 15.21
CA LYS A 183 4.43 -0.75 16.29
C LYS A 183 4.84 -2.22 16.45
N SER A 184 3.94 -3.19 16.21
CA SER A 184 4.29 -4.61 16.32
C SER A 184 5.30 -5.05 15.26
N LEU A 185 5.37 -4.37 14.12
CA LEU A 185 6.25 -4.66 12.98
C LEU A 185 7.50 -3.76 12.95
N SER A 186 7.59 -2.76 13.83
CA SER A 186 8.72 -1.82 13.88
C SER A 186 10.09 -2.49 14.03
N HIS A 187 10.15 -3.70 14.58
CA HIS A 187 11.38 -4.47 14.73
C HIS A 187 12.00 -4.92 13.39
N TYR A 188 11.26 -4.88 12.28
CA TYR A 188 11.78 -5.11 10.93
C TYR A 188 12.45 -3.89 10.30
N ILE A 189 12.24 -2.68 10.84
CA ILE A 189 12.77 -1.45 10.25
C ILE A 189 14.30 -1.50 10.05
N PRO A 190 15.12 -1.99 11.00
CA PRO A 190 16.56 -2.06 10.81
C PRO A 190 16.98 -2.96 9.63
N SER A 191 16.39 -4.15 9.49
CA SER A 191 16.74 -5.06 8.38
C SER A 191 16.26 -4.54 7.04
N MET A 192 15.08 -3.93 6.99
CA MET A 192 14.56 -3.28 5.78
C MET A 192 15.36 -2.05 5.38
N THR A 193 15.89 -1.30 6.36
CA THR A 193 16.80 -0.17 6.12
C THR A 193 18.09 -0.65 5.43
N ILE A 194 18.66 -1.76 5.91
CA ILE A 194 19.84 -2.37 5.29
C ILE A 194 19.52 -2.84 3.86
N GLN A 195 18.39 -3.53 3.66
CA GLN A 195 17.95 -3.99 2.34
C GLN A 195 17.79 -2.82 1.34
N ALA A 196 17.23 -1.70 1.80
CA ALA A 196 17.08 -0.49 1.00
C ALA A 196 18.43 0.10 0.59
N GLU A 197 19.38 0.17 1.53
CA GLU A 197 20.73 0.67 1.29
C GLU A 197 21.51 -0.24 0.32
N ASP A 198 21.41 -1.55 0.48
CA ASP A 198 22.04 -2.52 -0.42
C ASP A 198 21.49 -2.38 -1.85
N TYR A 199 20.17 -2.24 -1.99
CA TYR A 199 19.52 -2.03 -3.28
C TYR A 199 19.94 -0.72 -3.95
N MET A 200 19.92 0.40 -3.22
CA MET A 200 20.39 1.69 -3.72
C MET A 200 21.88 1.65 -4.11
N THR A 201 22.71 0.99 -3.31
CA THR A 201 24.15 0.82 -3.60
C THR A 201 24.35 0.05 -4.89
N LYS A 202 23.57 -1.03 -5.11
CA LYS A 202 23.60 -1.80 -6.35
C LYS A 202 23.19 -0.94 -7.56
N ILE A 203 22.06 -0.23 -7.51
CA ILE A 203 21.64 0.66 -8.61
C ILE A 203 22.71 1.71 -8.89
N MET A 204 23.32 2.26 -7.84
CA MET A 204 24.38 3.26 -7.98
C MET A 204 25.62 2.70 -8.66
N GLN A 205 26.00 1.45 -8.41
CA GLN A 205 27.11 0.78 -9.10
C GLN A 205 26.79 0.49 -10.57
N ASP A 206 25.55 0.08 -10.86
CA ASP A 206 25.14 -0.34 -12.21
C ASP A 206 24.84 0.86 -13.13
N LEU A 207 24.12 1.87 -12.62
CA LEU A 207 23.55 2.98 -13.40
C LEU A 207 24.00 4.37 -12.92
N GLY A 208 24.58 4.46 -11.74
CA GLY A 208 24.95 5.73 -11.11
C GLY A 208 23.75 6.64 -10.84
N PHE A 209 24.03 7.94 -10.68
CA PHE A 209 23.01 8.98 -10.45
C PHE A 209 22.16 9.34 -11.67
N LYS A 210 22.19 8.54 -12.74
CA LYS A 210 21.27 8.68 -13.88
C LYS A 210 19.95 7.95 -13.63
N SER A 211 19.91 7.01 -12.68
CA SER A 211 18.69 6.30 -12.32
C SER A 211 17.74 7.24 -11.57
N ALA A 212 16.55 7.45 -12.14
CA ALA A 212 15.49 8.17 -11.46
C ALA A 212 15.10 7.44 -10.17
N GLU A 213 14.97 6.11 -10.20
CA GLU A 213 14.59 5.31 -9.04
C GLU A 213 15.55 5.52 -7.85
N LEU A 214 16.86 5.52 -8.11
CA LEU A 214 17.87 5.80 -7.09
C LEU A 214 17.66 7.16 -6.43
N ILE A 215 17.42 8.20 -7.23
CA ILE A 215 17.22 9.57 -6.72
C ILE A 215 15.94 9.65 -5.88
N HIS A 216 14.83 9.09 -6.36
CA HIS A 216 13.57 9.06 -5.63
C HIS A 216 13.73 8.34 -4.30
N MET A 217 14.36 7.17 -4.32
CA MET A 217 14.57 6.34 -3.13
C MET A 217 15.52 7.00 -2.14
N LEU A 218 16.62 7.61 -2.58
CA LEU A 218 17.57 8.31 -1.71
C LEU A 218 16.90 9.49 -1.00
N LEU A 219 16.14 10.32 -1.73
CA LEU A 219 15.45 11.48 -1.15
C LEU A 219 14.34 11.06 -0.16
N ASP A 220 13.55 10.04 -0.51
CA ASP A 220 12.55 9.50 0.40
C ASP A 220 13.17 8.77 1.60
N TYR A 221 14.33 8.12 1.43
CA TYR A 221 15.11 7.53 2.53
C TYR A 221 15.58 8.61 3.52
N LEU A 222 16.11 9.74 3.02
CA LEU A 222 16.56 10.85 3.87
C LEU A 222 15.40 11.54 4.61
N SER A 223 14.22 11.62 4.00
CA SER A 223 13.01 12.17 4.65
C SER A 223 12.26 11.18 5.53
N CYS A 224 12.53 9.87 5.42
CA CYS A 224 11.79 8.84 6.15
C CYS A 224 11.95 8.97 7.68
N PRO A 225 10.88 9.20 8.45
CA PRO A 225 10.97 9.43 9.89
C PRO A 225 11.27 8.14 10.68
N PHE A 226 11.11 6.98 10.06
CA PHE A 226 11.31 5.69 10.69
C PHE A 226 12.79 5.26 10.73
N ILE A 227 13.64 5.89 9.91
CA ILE A 227 15.07 5.63 9.86
C ILE A 227 15.80 6.67 10.72
N THR A 228 16.70 6.21 11.59
CA THR A 228 17.41 7.10 12.51
C THR A 228 18.36 8.04 11.77
N CYS A 229 18.55 9.25 12.31
CA CYS A 229 19.46 10.24 11.75
C CYS A 229 20.90 9.68 11.64
N GLU A 230 21.34 8.93 12.65
CA GLU A 230 22.66 8.30 12.68
C GLU A 230 22.86 7.36 11.50
N ARG A 231 21.85 6.53 11.19
CA ARG A 231 21.93 5.60 10.06
C ARG A 231 21.97 6.34 8.73
N LYS A 232 21.14 7.39 8.58
CA LYS A 232 21.15 8.26 7.40
C LYS A 232 22.50 8.93 7.18
N VAL A 233 23.15 9.42 8.24
CA VAL A 233 24.49 10.02 8.16
C VAL A 233 25.51 9.00 7.67
N ILE A 234 25.50 7.78 8.23
CA ILE A 234 26.43 6.70 7.86
C ILE A 234 26.29 6.38 6.37
N TYR A 235 25.06 6.17 5.89
CA TYR A 235 24.81 5.84 4.50
C TYR A 235 25.14 7.02 3.57
N LEU A 236 24.69 8.23 3.87
CA LEU A 236 24.97 9.39 3.02
C LEU A 236 26.47 9.69 2.89
N LYS A 237 27.25 9.42 3.94
CA LYS A 237 28.71 9.50 3.91
C LYS A 237 29.32 8.48 2.94
N SER A 238 28.81 7.25 2.88
CA SER A 238 29.28 6.25 1.90
C SER A 238 28.94 6.67 0.47
N VAL A 239 27.75 7.24 0.27
CA VAL A 239 27.28 7.75 -1.02
C VAL A 239 28.13 8.93 -1.52
N ILE A 240 28.46 9.90 -0.66
CA ILE A 240 29.28 11.06 -1.04
C ILE A 240 30.73 10.68 -1.29
N CYS A 241 31.25 9.71 -0.54
CA CYS A 241 32.59 9.17 -0.74
C CYS A 241 32.69 8.26 -1.98
N ASN A 242 31.57 7.92 -2.63
CA ASN A 242 31.57 7.22 -3.92
C ASN A 242 32.32 8.06 -4.98
N SER A 243 33.20 7.42 -5.75
CA SER A 243 34.06 8.08 -6.74
C SER A 243 33.26 8.89 -7.76
N GLU A 244 32.10 8.40 -8.22
CA GLU A 244 31.31 9.09 -9.24
C GLU A 244 30.76 10.43 -8.73
N LEU A 245 30.18 10.46 -7.52
CA LEU A 245 29.61 11.68 -6.96
C LEU A 245 30.72 12.64 -6.51
N LYS A 246 31.79 12.11 -5.92
CA LYS A 246 32.97 12.89 -5.52
C LYS A 246 33.58 13.62 -6.72
N ASP A 247 33.70 12.94 -7.86
CA ASP A 247 34.20 13.53 -9.09
C ASP A 247 33.24 14.60 -9.62
N LYS A 248 31.92 14.35 -9.63
CA LYS A 248 30.92 15.35 -10.03
C LYS A 248 30.92 16.59 -9.13
N LEU A 249 30.98 16.42 -7.82
CA LEU A 249 31.02 17.52 -6.84
C LEU A 249 32.29 18.37 -7.00
N SER A 250 33.43 17.72 -7.26
CA SER A 250 34.69 18.43 -7.51
C SER A 250 34.63 19.32 -8.76
N ARG A 251 33.95 18.87 -9.83
CA ARG A 251 33.73 19.65 -11.06
C ARG A 251 32.87 20.89 -10.84
N VAL A 252 31.91 20.83 -9.90
CA VAL A 252 31.05 21.97 -9.51
C VAL A 252 31.70 22.82 -8.42
N LYS A 253 32.99 22.59 -8.09
CA LYS A 253 33.77 23.31 -7.06
C LYS A 253 33.15 23.25 -5.65
N VAL A 254 32.37 22.21 -5.36
CA VAL A 254 31.89 21.95 -4.01
C VAL A 254 33.07 21.46 -3.18
N LYS A 255 33.52 22.28 -2.22
CA LYS A 255 34.58 21.89 -1.28
C LYS A 255 33.97 21.01 -0.20
N LEU A 256 34.18 19.71 -0.30
CA LEU A 256 33.87 18.80 0.81
C LEU A 256 34.79 19.13 2.00
N PRO A 257 34.26 19.14 3.23
CA PRO A 257 35.09 19.34 4.41
C PRO A 257 36.20 18.30 4.50
N LYS A 258 37.42 18.75 4.82
CA LYS A 258 38.57 17.86 4.98
C LYS A 258 38.49 17.02 6.26
N GLU A 259 37.77 17.50 7.26
CA GLU A 259 37.60 16.85 8.55
C GLU A 259 36.27 16.07 8.63
N ILE A 260 36.36 14.82 9.10
CA ILE A 260 35.20 13.91 9.24
C ILE A 260 34.10 14.52 10.11
N VAL A 261 34.48 15.17 11.22
CA VAL A 261 33.54 15.81 12.16
C VAL A 261 32.80 16.99 11.51
N SER A 262 33.47 17.72 10.61
CA SER A 262 32.84 18.83 9.87
C SER A 262 31.85 18.31 8.82
N LEU A 263 32.17 17.21 8.14
CA LEU A 263 31.27 16.57 7.18
C LEU A 263 30.00 16.07 7.87
N GLU A 264 30.11 15.36 9.00
CA GLU A 264 28.94 14.84 9.73
C GLU A 264 27.97 15.94 10.18
N LYS A 265 28.48 17.11 10.58
CA LYS A 265 27.64 18.27 10.91
C LYS A 265 26.88 18.78 9.69
N GLU A 266 27.53 18.88 8.52
CA GLU A 266 26.87 19.29 7.28
C GLU A 266 25.81 18.27 6.83
N LEU A 267 26.12 16.97 6.93
CA LEU A 267 25.16 15.90 6.59
C LEU A 267 23.92 15.95 7.49
N LYS A 268 24.10 16.23 8.79
CA LYS A 268 22.98 16.43 9.71
C LYS A 268 22.08 17.58 9.27
N ILE A 269 22.65 18.71 8.85
CA ILE A 269 21.85 19.84 8.34
C ILE A 269 21.02 19.42 7.11
N ILE A 270 21.61 18.65 6.19
CA ILE A 270 20.90 18.13 5.01
C ILE A 270 19.78 17.17 5.42
N ILE A 271 20.03 16.28 6.39
CA ILE A 271 19.05 15.31 6.89
C ILE A 271 17.91 16.03 7.62
N ASP A 272 18.20 17.02 8.45
CA ASP A 272 17.19 17.82 9.16
C ASP A 272 16.33 18.62 8.16
N TYR A 273 16.95 19.20 7.13
CA TYR A 273 16.24 19.84 6.03
C TYR A 273 15.33 18.85 5.27
N SER A 274 15.82 17.64 5.05
CA SER A 274 15.08 16.57 4.34
C SER A 274 13.95 15.99 5.18
N THR A 275 14.12 15.88 6.49
CA THR A 275 13.11 15.30 7.40
C THR A 275 11.96 16.26 7.66
N SER A 276 12.19 17.57 7.53
CA SER A 276 11.14 18.59 7.66
C SER A 276 10.25 18.76 6.42
N ARG A 277 10.47 17.96 5.37
CA ARG A 277 9.74 18.03 4.09
C ARG A 277 9.47 16.62 3.57
N TYR A 278 8.47 16.50 2.70
CA TYR A 278 8.34 15.33 1.84
C TYR A 278 8.92 15.64 0.46
N TRP A 279 9.52 14.63 -0.17
CA TRP A 279 9.99 14.73 -1.55
C TRP A 279 8.94 14.16 -2.48
N PHE A 280 8.85 12.84 -2.52
CA PHE A 280 7.87 12.14 -3.32
C PHE A 280 6.85 11.45 -2.44
N SER A 281 7.25 10.96 -1.26
CA SER A 281 6.35 10.26 -0.33
C SER A 281 6.12 11.09 0.93
N ASN A 282 4.84 11.31 1.25
CA ASN A 282 4.44 11.94 2.51
C ASN A 282 4.38 10.87 3.60
N TRP A 283 5.31 10.91 4.55
CA TRP A 283 5.40 9.93 5.63
C TRP A 283 4.43 10.21 6.79
N ASP A 284 4.02 11.48 6.96
CA ASP A 284 3.14 11.91 8.04
C ASP A 284 1.68 11.60 7.72
N LYS A 285 1.24 12.01 6.54
CA LYS A 285 -0.09 11.68 6.01
C LYS A 285 0.07 10.50 5.08
N VAL A 286 -0.56 9.39 5.44
CA VAL A 286 -0.80 8.33 4.46
C VAL A 286 -1.80 8.89 3.48
N ASP A 287 -1.32 9.56 2.45
CA ASP A 287 -2.15 9.81 1.29
C ASP A 287 -2.19 8.50 0.51
N ILE A 288 -2.96 7.55 1.06
CA ILE A 288 -3.18 6.23 0.48
C ILE A 288 -3.73 6.40 -0.90
N TRP A 289 -4.56 7.40 -1.12
CA TRP A 289 -5.01 7.77 -2.45
C TRP A 289 -3.83 8.07 -3.36
N ASN A 290 -2.86 8.89 -2.97
CA ASN A 290 -1.66 9.12 -3.76
C ASN A 290 -0.76 7.88 -3.88
N LEU A 291 -0.60 7.04 -2.85
CA LEU A 291 0.20 5.81 -2.92
C LEU A 291 -0.44 4.78 -3.86
N LEU A 292 -1.76 4.66 -3.81
CA LEU A 292 -2.57 3.82 -4.69
C LEU A 292 -2.62 4.42 -6.12
N MET A 293 -2.69 5.75 -6.28
CA MET A 293 -2.75 6.46 -7.56
C MET A 293 -1.41 6.56 -8.28
N LYS A 294 -0.27 6.62 -7.56
CA LYS A 294 1.08 6.52 -8.15
C LYS A 294 1.24 5.28 -9.03
N LYS A 295 0.40 4.26 -8.84
CA LYS A 295 0.34 3.04 -9.66
C LYS A 295 -0.56 3.09 -10.89
N GLN A 296 -1.41 4.11 -11.02
CA GLN A 296 -2.09 4.35 -12.30
C GLN A 296 -1.13 4.96 -13.33
N LEU A 297 0.02 5.50 -12.90
CA LEU A 297 1.13 5.85 -13.79
C LEU A 297 1.89 4.56 -14.14
N ASN A 298 1.32 3.87 -15.12
CA ASN A 298 1.74 2.68 -15.88
C ASN A 298 3.21 2.17 -15.73
N PRO A 299 3.44 0.83 -15.84
CA PRO A 299 4.74 0.22 -16.10
C PRO A 299 5.24 0.46 -17.55
N THR A 300 4.87 1.58 -18.17
CA THR A 300 5.34 2.00 -19.49
C THR A 300 6.59 2.90 -19.36
N TYR A 301 7.43 2.58 -18.39
CA TYR A 301 8.82 3.03 -18.26
C TYR A 301 9.67 1.87 -17.74
#